data_AF-A0A4Z0BJV3-F1
#
_entry.id   AF-A0A4Z0BJV3-F1
#
_cell.length_a   1.000
_cell.length_b   1.000
_cell.length_c   1.000
_cell.angle_alpha   90.00
_cell.angle_beta   90.00
_cell.angle_gamma   90.00
#
_symmetry.space_group_name_H-M   'P 1'
#
loop_
_entity.id
_entity.type
_entity.pdbx_description
1 polymer ?
#
loop_
_entity_poly.entity_id
_entity_poly.type
_entity_poly.pdbx_seq_one_letter_code
_entity_poly.pdbx_strand_id
1 'polypeptide(L)'
;MDKVTASEAKQKLGEYLERAASAPLAIERHGKVVAGLVPPEWLSRAELLDERRQARQAQQRIEQERLLAHHRIAMELLVDKRRRQELLDTARREVRRWSQQGLCSQDYIDRWSEWLSLPAAELAKQMCSDANGWGNAMRQNSPFGVAVDER
;
A
#
# COMPACT_ATOMS: atom_id res chain seq x y z
N MET A 1 28.17 -16.54 6.51
CA MET A 1 28.54 -16.64 5.09
C MET A 1 30.01 -17.01 5.08
N ASP A 2 30.31 -18.21 4.61
CA ASP A 2 31.69 -18.69 4.52
C ASP A 2 32.45 -17.84 3.50
N LYS A 3 33.75 -17.63 3.72
CA LYS A 3 34.60 -16.77 2.89
C LYS A 3 35.71 -17.59 2.27
N VAL A 4 35.96 -17.36 0.98
CA VAL A 4 37.04 -17.99 0.22
C VAL A 4 37.80 -16.93 -0.57
N THR A 5 39.10 -17.08 -0.75
CA THR A 5 39.86 -16.11 -1.56
C THR A 5 39.58 -16.30 -3.05
N ALA A 6 39.72 -15.24 -3.85
CA ALA A 6 39.57 -15.30 -5.31
C ALA A 6 40.56 -16.29 -5.96
N SER A 7 41.75 -16.44 -5.36
CA SER A 7 42.76 -17.41 -5.80
C SER A 7 42.30 -18.86 -5.56
N GLU A 8 41.74 -19.15 -4.39
CA GLU A 8 41.19 -20.48 -4.08
C GLU A 8 39.96 -20.77 -4.93
N ALA A 9 39.04 -19.81 -5.07
CA ALA A 9 37.84 -19.95 -5.89
C ALA A 9 38.17 -20.31 -7.35
N LYS A 10 39.26 -19.75 -7.89
CA LYS A 10 39.77 -20.08 -9.24
C LYS A 10 40.31 -21.52 -9.32
N GLN A 11 41.03 -21.98 -8.29
CA GLN A 11 41.70 -23.29 -8.30
C GLN A 11 40.76 -24.45 -7.99
N LYS A 12 39.73 -24.22 -7.17
CA LYS A 12 38.82 -25.25 -6.64
C LYS A 12 37.35 -24.95 -6.94
N LEU A 13 37.07 -24.43 -8.14
CA LEU A 13 35.73 -23.95 -8.49
C LEU A 13 34.66 -25.04 -8.30
N GLY A 14 34.91 -26.28 -8.72
CA GLY A 14 33.95 -27.38 -8.59
C GLY A 14 33.54 -27.67 -7.13
N GLU A 15 34.52 -27.76 -6.23
CA GLU A 15 34.28 -27.98 -4.79
C GLU A 15 33.45 -26.84 -4.18
N TYR A 16 33.72 -25.60 -4.57
CA TYR A 16 32.96 -24.45 -4.09
C TYR A 16 31.57 -24.33 -4.71
N LEU A 17 31.35 -24.83 -5.92
CA LEU A 17 30.00 -24.95 -6.50
C LEU A 17 29.14 -25.95 -5.70
N GLU A 18 29.69 -27.10 -5.34
CA GLU A 18 29.00 -28.10 -4.50
C GLU A 18 28.68 -27.55 -3.12
N ARG A 19 29.62 -26.83 -2.49
CA ARG A 19 29.37 -26.15 -1.21
C ARG A 19 28.33 -25.04 -1.35
N ALA A 20 28.39 -24.25 -2.42
CA ALA A 20 27.43 -23.18 -2.68
C ALA A 20 26.00 -23.70 -2.88
N ALA A 21 25.83 -24.94 -3.34
CA ALA A 21 24.52 -25.59 -3.44
C ALA A 21 23.78 -25.68 -2.09
N SER A 22 24.54 -25.73 -0.98
CA SER A 22 23.98 -25.88 0.37
C SER A 22 23.98 -24.58 1.18
N ALA A 23 24.94 -23.67 0.94
CA ALA A 23 25.03 -22.40 1.67
C ALA A 23 25.79 -21.31 0.89
N PRO A 24 25.47 -20.01 1.09
CA PRO A 24 26.16 -18.91 0.40
C PRO A 24 27.65 -18.83 0.75
N LEU A 25 28.46 -18.64 -0.29
CA LEU A 25 29.90 -18.41 -0.19
C LEU A 25 30.27 -17.01 -0.67
N ALA A 26 31.08 -16.29 0.10
CA ALA A 26 31.66 -15.00 -0.28
C ALA A 26 33.05 -15.21 -0.86
N ILE A 27 33.33 -14.57 -2.00
CA ILE A 27 34.64 -14.56 -2.62
C ILE A 27 35.32 -13.23 -2.27
N GLU A 28 36.50 -13.31 -1.66
CA GLU A 28 37.29 -12.15 -1.25
C GLU A 28 38.54 -11.96 -2.13
N ARG A 29 38.87 -10.70 -2.44
CA ARG A 29 40.14 -10.31 -3.06
C ARG A 29 40.79 -9.24 -2.21
N HIS A 30 42.00 -9.52 -1.74
CA HIS A 30 42.75 -8.62 -0.84
C HIS A 30 41.94 -8.18 0.40
N GLY A 31 41.24 -9.13 1.04
CA GLY A 31 40.44 -8.89 2.25
C GLY A 31 39.12 -8.15 2.03
N LYS A 32 38.72 -7.88 0.79
CA LYS A 32 37.40 -7.31 0.45
C LYS A 32 36.55 -8.36 -0.26
N VAL A 33 35.29 -8.51 0.16
CA VAL A 33 34.30 -9.33 -0.57
C VAL A 33 34.04 -8.68 -1.93
N VAL A 34 34.25 -9.43 -3.00
CA VAL A 34 34.06 -8.97 -4.39
C VAL A 34 32.95 -9.71 -5.13
N ALA A 35 32.56 -10.90 -4.68
CA ALA A 35 31.46 -11.67 -5.26
C ALA A 35 30.83 -12.61 -4.22
N GLY A 36 29.62 -13.08 -4.52
CA GLY A 36 28.96 -14.16 -3.78
C GLY A 36 28.59 -15.30 -4.73
N LEU A 37 28.77 -16.53 -4.29
CA LEU A 37 28.35 -17.74 -4.99
C LEU A 37 27.14 -18.32 -4.26
N VAL A 38 26.03 -18.39 -4.98
CA VAL A 38 24.75 -18.92 -4.51
C VAL A 38 24.10 -19.71 -5.65
N PRO A 39 23.18 -20.64 -5.34
CA PRO A 39 22.40 -21.32 -6.36
C PRO A 39 21.53 -20.32 -7.15
N PRO A 40 21.34 -20.49 -8.47
CA PRO A 40 20.53 -19.58 -9.28
C PRO A 40 19.11 -19.36 -8.74
N GLU A 41 18.49 -20.38 -8.16
CA GLU A 41 17.14 -20.31 -7.59
C GLU A 41 17.05 -19.43 -6.33
N TRP A 42 18.17 -19.11 -5.69
CA TRP A 42 18.22 -18.15 -4.58
C TRP A 42 18.18 -16.71 -5.09
N LEU A 43 18.80 -16.43 -6.25
CA LEU A 43 18.74 -15.12 -6.89
C LEU A 43 17.31 -14.80 -7.34
N SER A 44 16.66 -15.73 -8.04
CA SER A 44 15.27 -15.55 -8.47
C SER A 44 14.30 -15.41 -7.29
N ARG A 45 14.51 -16.17 -6.20
CA ARG A 45 13.74 -16.00 -4.96
C ARG A 45 13.97 -14.63 -4.32
N ALA A 46 15.19 -14.12 -4.31
CA ALA A 46 15.51 -12.80 -3.78
C ALA A 46 14.86 -11.69 -4.61
N GLU A 47 14.85 -11.80 -5.94
CA GLU A 47 14.15 -10.90 -6.85
C GLU A 47 12.64 -10.87 -6.57
N LEU A 48 11.99 -12.03 -6.49
CA LEU A 48 10.56 -12.12 -6.15
C LEU A 48 10.23 -11.50 -4.78
N LEU A 49 11.13 -11.63 -3.80
CA LEU A 49 10.97 -11.00 -2.49
C LEU A 49 11.16 -9.48 -2.57
N ASP A 50 11.99 -8.99 -3.47
CA ASP A 50 12.18 -7.57 -3.71
C ASP A 50 10.96 -6.96 -4.43
N GLU A 51 10.47 -7.59 -5.49
CA GLU A 51 9.24 -7.19 -6.19
C GLU A 51 8.05 -7.10 -5.23
N ARG A 52 7.87 -8.11 -4.36
CA ARG A 52 6.81 -8.10 -3.33
C ARG A 52 6.98 -6.94 -2.34
N ARG A 53 8.22 -6.60 -1.96
CA ARG A 53 8.49 -5.45 -1.07
C ARG A 53 8.17 -4.14 -1.78
N GLN A 54 8.60 -3.98 -3.03
CA GLN A 54 8.30 -2.80 -3.85
C GLN A 54 6.79 -2.62 -4.05
N ALA A 55 6.06 -3.70 -4.37
CA ALA A 55 4.61 -3.67 -4.53
C ALA A 55 3.89 -3.24 -3.25
N ARG A 56 4.32 -3.74 -2.08
CA ARG A 56 3.76 -3.32 -0.78
C ARG A 56 4.05 -1.85 -0.48
N GLN A 57 5.26 -1.37 -0.77
CA GLN A 57 5.61 0.03 -0.59
C GLN A 57 4.79 0.94 -1.51
N ALA A 58 4.59 0.55 -2.77
CA ALA A 58 3.74 1.28 -3.70
C ALA A 58 2.29 1.36 -3.19
N GLN A 59 1.72 0.24 -2.74
CA GLN A 59 0.38 0.23 -2.15
C GLN A 59 0.28 1.13 -0.92
N GLN A 60 1.27 1.10 -0.02
CA GLN A 60 1.30 1.96 1.16
C GLN A 60 1.30 3.45 0.79
N ARG A 61 2.03 3.84 -0.26
CA ARG A 61 2.03 5.23 -0.76
C ARG A 61 0.64 5.64 -1.26
N ILE A 62 -0.01 4.80 -2.07
CA ILE A 62 -1.37 5.05 -2.56
C ILE A 62 -2.35 5.21 -1.39
N GLU A 63 -2.27 4.36 -0.37
CA GLU A 63 -3.14 4.49 0.81
C GLU A 63 -2.87 5.76 1.61
N GLN A 64 -1.60 6.17 1.73
CA GLN A 64 -1.24 7.44 2.37
C GLN A 64 -1.80 8.64 1.60
N GLU A 65 -1.70 8.64 0.26
CA GLU A 65 -2.27 9.69 -0.58
C GLU A 65 -3.80 9.78 -0.42
N ARG A 66 -4.50 8.65 -0.41
CA ARG A 66 -5.94 8.59 -0.14
C ARG A 66 -6.28 9.14 1.24
N LEU A 67 -5.50 8.78 2.26
CA LEU A 67 -5.69 9.29 3.62
C LEU A 67 -5.48 10.80 3.69
N LEU A 68 -4.47 11.35 3.00
CA LEU A 68 -4.23 12.78 2.93
C LEU A 68 -5.38 13.51 2.20
N ALA A 69 -5.89 12.96 1.10
CA ALA A 69 -7.07 13.51 0.42
C ALA A 69 -8.29 13.57 1.35
N HIS A 70 -8.52 12.52 2.15
CA HIS A 70 -9.62 12.50 3.13
C HIS A 70 -9.41 13.48 4.27
N HIS A 71 -8.18 13.73 4.71
CA HIS A 71 -7.91 14.82 5.67
C HIS A 71 -8.28 16.20 5.11
N ARG A 72 -8.04 16.46 3.82
CA ARG A 72 -8.46 17.73 3.20
C ARG A 72 -9.98 17.88 3.20
N ILE A 73 -10.70 16.82 2.83
CA ILE A 73 -12.17 16.79 2.87
C ILE A 73 -12.66 17.00 4.31
N ALA A 74 -12.07 16.32 5.28
CA ALA A 74 -12.40 16.48 6.70
C ALA A 74 -12.23 17.94 7.15
N MET A 75 -11.14 18.60 6.76
CA MET A 75 -10.95 20.03 7.05
C MET A 75 -12.05 20.90 6.44
N GLU A 76 -12.41 20.68 5.17
CA GLU A 76 -13.52 21.41 4.52
C GLU A 76 -14.86 21.19 5.23
N LEU A 77 -15.14 19.95 5.65
CA LEU A 77 -16.32 19.63 6.43
C LEU A 77 -16.33 20.38 7.77
N LEU A 78 -15.19 20.58 8.42
CA LEU A 78 -15.16 21.19 9.75
C LEU A 78 -15.21 22.73 9.71
N VAL A 79 -14.57 23.35 8.73
CA VAL A 79 -14.33 24.80 8.72
C VAL A 79 -15.50 25.60 8.12
N ASP A 80 -16.04 25.19 6.98
CA ASP A 80 -17.05 25.96 6.24
C ASP A 80 -18.40 25.23 6.23
N LYS A 81 -19.43 25.85 6.83
CA LYS A 81 -20.80 25.29 6.89
C LYS A 81 -21.45 25.15 5.51
N ARG A 82 -21.26 26.10 4.60
CA ARG A 82 -21.85 26.05 3.26
C ARG A 82 -21.18 24.94 2.46
N ARG A 83 -19.84 24.94 2.45
CA ARG A 83 -19.07 23.89 1.75
C ARG A 83 -19.36 22.50 2.32
N ARG A 84 -19.49 22.38 3.65
CA ARG A 84 -19.91 21.15 4.32
C ARG A 84 -21.23 20.63 3.75
N GLN A 85 -22.24 21.48 3.65
CA GLN A 85 -23.55 21.06 3.17
C GLN A 85 -23.48 20.58 1.71
N GLU A 86 -22.75 21.30 0.86
CA GLU A 86 -22.51 20.91 -0.54
C GLU A 86 -21.84 19.55 -0.65
N LEU A 87 -20.73 19.34 0.08
CA LEU A 87 -19.98 18.08 0.09
C LEU A 87 -20.85 16.90 0.55
N LEU A 88 -21.62 17.09 1.64
CA LEU A 88 -22.49 16.05 2.17
C LEU A 88 -23.63 15.73 1.21
N ASP A 89 -24.23 16.73 0.57
CA ASP A 89 -25.34 16.51 -0.36
C ASP A 89 -24.87 15.81 -1.63
N THR A 90 -23.69 16.19 -2.15
CA THR A 90 -23.07 15.48 -3.29
C THR A 90 -22.74 14.04 -2.92
N ALA A 91 -22.07 13.80 -1.79
CA ALA A 91 -21.73 12.43 -1.36
C ALA A 91 -22.98 11.56 -1.17
N ARG A 92 -24.04 12.10 -0.56
CA ARG A 92 -25.32 11.39 -0.40
C ARG A 92 -26.00 11.09 -1.73
N ARG A 93 -25.91 11.99 -2.73
CA ARG A 93 -26.43 11.73 -4.08
C ARG A 93 -25.67 10.59 -4.74
N GLU A 94 -24.35 10.55 -4.63
CA GLU A 94 -23.53 9.48 -5.19
C GLU A 94 -23.85 8.12 -4.55
N VAL A 95 -23.95 8.03 -3.22
CA VAL A 95 -24.34 6.78 -2.55
C VAL A 95 -25.71 6.30 -3.00
N ARG A 96 -26.70 7.21 -3.14
CA ARG A 96 -28.01 6.86 -3.70
C ARG A 96 -27.92 6.34 -5.13
N ARG A 97 -27.12 6.99 -5.97
CA ARG A 97 -26.87 6.56 -7.35
C ARG A 97 -26.26 5.17 -7.39
N TRP A 98 -25.26 4.88 -6.55
CA TRP A 98 -24.63 3.57 -6.46
C TRP A 98 -25.63 2.48 -6.08
N SER A 99 -26.50 2.77 -5.12
CA SER A 99 -27.56 1.85 -4.69
C SER A 99 -28.58 1.60 -5.80
N GLN A 100 -29.09 2.65 -6.45
CA GLN A 100 -30.10 2.53 -7.50
C GLN A 100 -29.61 1.81 -8.75
N GLN A 101 -28.33 1.99 -9.10
CA GLN A 101 -27.73 1.44 -10.31
C GLN A 101 -26.93 0.14 -10.06
N GLY A 102 -26.86 -0.34 -8.82
CA GLY A 102 -26.10 -1.54 -8.45
C GLY A 102 -24.59 -1.42 -8.72
N LEU A 103 -24.02 -0.22 -8.55
CA LEU A 103 -22.61 0.07 -8.89
C LEU A 103 -21.62 -0.30 -7.79
N CYS A 104 -22.11 -0.56 -6.58
CA CYS A 104 -21.30 -0.89 -5.42
C CYS A 104 -22.02 -1.96 -4.59
N SER A 105 -21.26 -2.74 -3.80
CA SER A 105 -21.87 -3.76 -2.94
C SER A 105 -22.70 -3.12 -1.82
N GLN A 106 -23.73 -3.83 -1.37
CA GLN A 106 -24.64 -3.35 -0.34
C GLN A 106 -23.91 -2.96 0.95
N ASP A 107 -22.90 -3.74 1.37
CA ASP A 107 -22.07 -3.44 2.54
C ASP A 107 -21.43 -2.05 2.50
N TYR A 108 -20.92 -1.60 1.33
CA TYR A 108 -20.33 -0.28 1.19
C TYR A 108 -21.40 0.81 1.19
N ILE A 109 -22.54 0.57 0.55
CA ILE A 109 -23.68 1.49 0.54
C ILE A 109 -24.19 1.72 1.96
N ASP A 110 -24.38 0.65 2.72
CA ASP A 110 -24.89 0.71 4.10
C ASP A 110 -23.89 1.45 5.00
N ARG A 111 -22.60 1.12 4.90
CA ARG A 111 -21.54 1.79 5.67
C ARG A 111 -21.42 3.27 5.35
N TRP A 112 -21.44 3.65 4.08
CA TRP A 112 -21.39 5.07 3.72
C TRP A 112 -22.66 5.80 4.13
N SER A 113 -23.82 5.16 4.03
CA SER A 113 -25.08 5.74 4.51
C SER A 113 -25.04 5.97 6.02
N GLU A 114 -24.53 5.01 6.79
CA GLU A 114 -24.28 5.12 8.23
C GLU A 114 -23.35 6.30 8.52
N TRP A 115 -22.18 6.37 7.87
CA TRP A 115 -21.20 7.43 8.11
C TRP A 115 -21.73 8.82 7.74
N LEU A 116 -22.43 8.96 6.60
CA LEU A 116 -23.00 10.23 6.14
C LEU A 116 -24.19 10.70 6.99
N SER A 117 -24.69 9.85 7.89
CA SER A 117 -25.71 10.23 8.90
C SER A 117 -25.08 10.83 10.16
N LEU A 118 -23.78 10.65 10.38
CA LEU A 118 -23.06 11.16 11.54
C LEU A 118 -22.94 12.70 11.53
N PRO A 119 -22.79 13.33 12.70
CA PRO A 119 -22.31 14.70 12.80
C PRO A 119 -20.99 14.89 12.06
N ALA A 120 -20.79 16.05 11.43
CA ALA A 120 -19.63 16.31 10.58
C ALA A 120 -18.27 16.06 11.28
N ALA A 121 -18.18 16.32 12.58
CA ALA A 121 -16.99 16.04 13.38
C ALA A 121 -16.71 14.53 13.53
N GLU A 122 -17.74 13.74 13.74
CA GLU A 122 -17.63 12.29 13.87
C GLU A 122 -17.35 11.64 12.52
N LEU A 123 -18.03 12.08 11.45
CA LEU A 123 -17.74 11.67 10.08
C LEU A 123 -16.27 11.93 9.71
N ALA A 124 -15.79 13.15 9.94
CA ALA A 124 -14.40 13.53 9.68
C ALA A 124 -13.41 12.60 10.42
N LYS A 125 -13.67 12.34 11.71
CA LYS A 125 -12.87 11.40 12.51
C LYS A 125 -12.91 9.99 11.91
N GLN A 126 -14.09 9.52 11.53
CA GLN A 126 -14.27 8.16 11.00
C GLN A 126 -13.50 7.98 9.68
N MET A 127 -13.64 8.91 8.73
CA MET A 127 -12.96 8.91 7.43
C MET A 127 -11.43 8.90 7.53
N CYS A 128 -10.88 9.56 8.54
CA CYS A 128 -9.44 9.68 8.78
C CYS A 128 -8.87 8.58 9.69
N SER A 129 -9.70 7.67 10.20
CA SER A 129 -9.28 6.58 11.08
C SER A 129 -9.16 5.25 10.34
N ASP A 130 -8.80 4.19 11.08
CA ASP A 130 -8.86 2.81 10.58
C ASP A 130 -10.30 2.25 10.59
N ALA A 131 -11.24 2.90 11.28
CA ALA A 131 -12.66 2.56 11.30
C ALA A 131 -12.94 1.05 11.49
N ASN A 132 -12.29 0.43 12.47
CA ASN A 132 -12.37 -1.02 12.74
C ASN A 132 -11.99 -1.88 11.52
N GLY A 133 -10.89 -1.53 10.84
CA GLY A 133 -10.38 -2.21 9.64
C GLY A 133 -11.03 -1.79 8.32
N TRP A 134 -12.06 -0.92 8.34
CA TRP A 134 -12.74 -0.47 7.12
C TRP A 134 -12.11 0.78 6.48
N GLY A 135 -11.23 1.48 7.18
CA GLY A 135 -10.73 2.80 6.75
C GLY A 135 -10.18 2.81 5.32
N ASN A 136 -9.30 1.86 4.97
CA ASN A 136 -8.73 1.79 3.62
C ASN A 136 -9.79 1.48 2.56
N ALA A 137 -10.63 0.47 2.82
CA ALA A 137 -11.68 0.04 1.89
C ALA A 137 -12.70 1.15 1.60
N MET A 138 -13.07 1.90 2.64
CA MET A 138 -13.97 3.04 2.53
C MET A 138 -13.30 4.17 1.74
N ARG A 139 -12.05 4.54 2.05
CA ARG A 139 -11.34 5.59 1.31
C ARG A 139 -11.13 5.25 -0.18
N GLN A 140 -10.95 3.98 -0.51
CA GLN A 140 -10.85 3.52 -1.90
C GLN A 140 -12.15 3.71 -2.67
N ASN A 141 -13.30 3.55 -2.00
CA ASN A 141 -14.64 3.69 -2.57
C ASN A 141 -15.35 4.94 -2.02
N SER A 142 -14.69 6.09 -2.09
CA SER A 142 -15.17 7.31 -1.45
C SER A 142 -16.21 8.06 -2.30
N PRO A 143 -17.39 8.40 -1.76
CA PRO A 143 -18.42 9.16 -2.47
C PRO A 143 -18.04 10.64 -2.61
N PHE A 144 -16.95 11.08 -1.99
CA PHE A 144 -16.43 12.44 -2.10
C PHE A 144 -15.54 12.64 -3.34
N GLY A 145 -15.23 11.58 -4.11
CA GLY A 145 -14.39 11.69 -5.31
C GLY A 145 -14.94 12.69 -6.33
N VAL A 146 -16.24 12.62 -6.61
CA VAL A 146 -16.92 13.56 -7.54
C VAL A 146 -16.95 14.99 -6.98
N ALA A 147 -17.07 15.14 -5.66
CA ALA A 147 -17.19 16.45 -5.02
C ALA A 147 -15.86 17.23 -4.93
N VAL A 148 -14.72 16.54 -5.12
CA VAL A 148 -13.37 17.12 -5.10
C VAL A 148 -12.88 17.45 -6.51
N ASP A 149 -13.33 16.73 -7.54
CA ASP A 149 -12.93 16.89 -8.95
C ASP A 149 -13.63 18.07 -9.67
N GLU A 150 -14.73 18.60 -9.13
CA GLU A 150 -15.40 19.82 -9.65
C GLU A 150 -14.65 21.13 -9.31
N ARG A 151 -13.32 21.09 -9.15
CA ARG A 151 -12.46 22.26 -8.86
C ARG A 151 -11.50 22.58 -9.99
#